data_AF-A0A348B488-F1
#
_entry.id   AF-A0A348B488-F1
#
_cell.length_a   1.000
_cell.length_b   1.000
_cell.length_c   1.000
_cell.angle_alpha   90.00
_cell.angle_beta   90.00
_cell.angle_gamma   90.00
#
_symmetry.space_group_name_H-M   'P 1'
#
loop_
_entity.id
_entity.type
_entity.pdbx_description
1 polymer ?
#
loop_
_entity_poly.entity_id
_entity_poly.type
_entity_poly.pdbx_seq_one_letter_code
_entity_poly.pdbx_strand_id
1 'polypeptide(L)'
;MRERPSMVIEPLMVPVPCDTSCLTNSKFRELLANPKFRMGMEVVDSLVDLVRDYVSTLTREVITRLNEFEADASQATFALYQILEVGGDFVLGEDLTFQGRTVVRGEFQKLMRALKVLESMKRDQDIKLTCDEIRYLTEALWEHVDKNLRRILVEVQSGS
;
A
#
# COMPACT_ATOMS: atom_id res chain seq x y z
N MET A 1 -20.13 13.69 -5.89
CA MET A 1 -19.23 12.55 -6.20
C MET A 1 -19.82 11.32 -5.53
N ARG A 2 -20.04 10.21 -6.25
CA ARG A 2 -20.50 8.96 -5.62
C ARG A 2 -19.32 8.32 -4.90
N GLU A 3 -19.52 7.95 -3.64
CA GLU A 3 -18.50 7.38 -2.79
C GLU A 3 -18.15 5.96 -3.25
N ARG A 4 -16.86 5.70 -3.46
CA ARG A 4 -16.34 4.38 -3.83
C ARG A 4 -15.93 3.66 -2.55
N PRO A 5 -16.36 2.41 -2.31
CA PRO A 5 -15.89 1.65 -1.17
C PRO A 5 -14.39 1.37 -1.34
N SER A 6 -13.58 1.97 -0.47
CA SER A 6 -12.12 1.87 -0.49
C SER A 6 -11.57 1.53 0.88
N MET A 7 -10.46 0.81 0.90
CA MET A 7 -9.66 0.56 2.09
C MET A 7 -8.20 0.92 1.82
N VAL A 8 -7.39 0.90 2.87
CA VAL A 8 -5.95 1.21 2.79
C VAL A 8 -5.14 -0.04 3.08
N ILE A 9 -4.10 -0.29 2.29
CA ILE A 9 -3.10 -1.32 2.58
C ILE A 9 -1.93 -0.68 3.33
N GLU A 10 -1.78 -1.08 4.58
CA GLU A 10 -0.67 -0.73 5.47
C GLU A 10 0.58 -1.57 5.15
N PRO A 11 1.81 -1.05 5.37
CA PRO A 11 2.12 0.29 5.86
C PRO A 11 2.21 1.36 4.76
N LEU A 12 2.02 0.99 3.49
CA LEU A 12 2.26 1.90 2.37
C LEU A 12 1.23 3.01 2.21
N MET A 13 0.12 2.93 2.94
CA MET A 13 -1.02 3.85 2.84
C MET A 13 -1.66 3.88 1.44
N VAL A 14 -1.62 2.77 0.70
CA VAL A 14 -2.13 2.71 -0.68
C VAL A 14 -3.65 2.46 -0.67
N PRO A 15 -4.46 3.32 -1.33
CA PRO A 15 -5.90 3.12 -1.43
C PRO A 15 -6.25 2.06 -2.48
N VAL A 16 -7.00 1.05 -2.09
CA VAL A 16 -7.52 -0.02 -2.96
C VAL A 16 -9.04 -0.12 -2.81
N PRO A 17 -9.76 -0.74 -3.77
CA PRO A 17 -11.15 -1.10 -3.55
C PRO A 17 -11.31 -1.99 -2.32
N CYS A 18 -12.43 -1.83 -1.60
CA CYS A 18 -12.72 -2.72 -0.49
C CYS A 18 -12.89 -4.16 -0.96
N ASP A 19 -12.20 -5.07 -0.27
CA ASP A 19 -12.45 -6.51 -0.33
C ASP A 19 -13.79 -6.87 0.32
N THR A 20 -14.19 -8.13 0.22
CA THR A 20 -15.43 -8.64 0.81
C THR A 20 -15.51 -8.39 2.33
N SER A 21 -14.37 -8.46 3.03
CA SER A 21 -14.28 -8.22 4.47
C SER A 21 -14.55 -6.75 4.82
N CYS A 22 -13.92 -5.81 4.11
CA CYS A 22 -14.19 -4.38 4.23
C CYS A 22 -15.67 -4.10 3.94
N LEU A 23 -16.21 -4.64 2.84
CA LEU A 23 -17.60 -4.40 2.45
C LEU A 23 -18.59 -4.89 3.50
N THR A 24 -18.35 -6.07 4.08
CA THR A 24 -19.20 -6.66 5.12
C THR A 24 -19.33 -5.76 6.34
N ASN A 25 -18.26 -5.03 6.68
CA ASN A 25 -18.19 -4.14 7.84
C ASN A 25 -18.51 -2.67 7.48
N SER A 26 -19.00 -2.42 6.26
CA SER A 26 -19.28 -1.07 5.76
C SER A 26 -20.77 -0.88 5.50
N LYS A 27 -21.15 0.38 5.21
CA LYS A 27 -22.49 0.72 4.70
C LYS A 27 -22.85 0.08 3.35
N PHE A 28 -21.88 -0.54 2.68
CA PHE A 28 -22.04 -1.17 1.38
C PHE A 28 -22.30 -2.68 1.47
N ARG A 29 -22.52 -3.23 2.66
CA ARG A 29 -22.79 -4.66 2.90
C ARG A 29 -23.89 -5.24 2.01
N GLU A 30 -24.92 -4.45 1.69
CA GLU A 30 -26.06 -4.89 0.88
C GLU A 30 -25.66 -5.27 -0.56
N LEU A 31 -24.55 -4.72 -1.09
CA LEU A 31 -24.02 -5.11 -2.40
C LEU A 31 -23.71 -6.61 -2.48
N LEU A 32 -23.27 -7.20 -1.36
CA LEU A 32 -22.92 -8.61 -1.26
C LEU A 32 -24.14 -9.54 -1.40
N ALA A 33 -25.37 -9.01 -1.30
CA ALA A 33 -26.59 -9.77 -1.56
C ALA A 33 -26.77 -10.06 -3.05
N ASN A 34 -26.18 -9.25 -3.94
CA ASN A 34 -26.25 -9.47 -5.39
C ASN A 34 -25.25 -10.58 -5.80
N PRO A 35 -25.70 -11.72 -6.37
CA PRO A 35 -24.81 -12.82 -6.73
C PRO A 35 -23.75 -12.44 -7.77
N LYS A 36 -24.09 -11.58 -8.75
CA LYS A 36 -23.13 -11.12 -9.78
C LYS A 36 -22.06 -10.23 -9.17
N PHE A 37 -22.43 -9.40 -8.20
CA PHE A 37 -21.47 -8.58 -7.46
C PHE A 37 -20.52 -9.46 -6.64
N ARG A 38 -21.07 -10.44 -5.91
CA ARG A 38 -20.27 -11.37 -5.10
C ARG A 38 -19.24 -12.15 -5.92
N MET A 39 -19.63 -12.65 -7.09
CA MET A 39 -18.68 -13.33 -7.99
C MET A 39 -17.56 -12.40 -8.46
N GLY A 40 -17.87 -11.14 -8.78
CA GLY A 40 -16.83 -10.18 -9.14
C GLY A 40 -15.91 -9.80 -7.97
N MET A 41 -16.42 -9.88 -6.74
CA MET A 41 -15.61 -9.66 -5.54
C MET A 41 -14.55 -10.74 -5.30
N GLU A 42 -14.76 -11.99 -5.74
CA GLU A 42 -13.73 -13.05 -5.61
C GLU A 42 -12.42 -12.67 -6.33
N VAL A 43 -12.53 -11.99 -7.48
CA VAL A 43 -11.37 -11.47 -8.23
C VAL A 43 -10.72 -10.31 -7.50
N VAL A 44 -11.53 -9.40 -6.93
CA VAL A 44 -11.03 -8.27 -6.12
C VAL A 44 -10.28 -8.78 -4.90
N ASP A 45 -10.84 -9.73 -4.17
CA ASP A 45 -10.23 -10.33 -2.97
C ASP A 45 -8.87 -10.95 -3.32
N SER A 46 -8.81 -11.74 -4.40
CA SER A 46 -7.57 -12.38 -4.86
C SER A 46 -6.48 -11.37 -5.23
N LEU A 47 -6.84 -10.29 -5.92
CA LEU A 47 -5.90 -9.25 -6.32
C LEU A 47 -5.45 -8.40 -5.12
N VAL A 48 -6.35 -8.12 -4.18
CA VAL A 48 -6.02 -7.44 -2.91
C VAL A 48 -5.01 -8.24 -2.11
N ASP A 49 -5.22 -9.56 -1.99
CA ASP A 49 -4.29 -10.44 -1.28
C ASP A 49 -2.92 -10.48 -1.96
N LEU A 50 -2.90 -10.50 -3.29
CA LEU A 50 -1.63 -10.39 -4.04
C LEU A 50 -0.89 -9.07 -3.76
N VAL A 51 -1.61 -7.93 -3.70
CA VAL A 51 -1.00 -6.65 -3.30
C VAL A 51 -0.44 -6.75 -1.89
N ARG A 52 -1.19 -7.33 -0.93
CA ARG A 52 -0.71 -7.53 0.45
C ARG A 52 0.57 -8.38 0.50
N ASP A 53 0.68 -9.40 -0.34
CA ASP A 53 1.88 -10.25 -0.41
C ASP A 53 3.10 -9.48 -0.93
N TYR A 54 2.94 -8.64 -1.96
CA TYR A 54 4.03 -7.76 -2.43
C TYR A 54 4.42 -6.72 -1.37
N VAL A 55 3.44 -6.12 -0.69
CA VAL A 55 3.71 -5.18 0.42
C VAL A 55 4.46 -5.86 1.56
N SER A 56 4.07 -7.08 1.93
CA SER A 56 4.74 -7.91 2.92
C SER A 56 6.17 -8.24 2.49
N THR A 57 6.38 -8.57 1.21
CA THR A 57 7.70 -8.85 0.63
C THR A 57 8.61 -7.63 0.72
N LEU A 58 8.14 -6.46 0.29
CA LEU A 58 8.87 -5.20 0.41
C LEU A 58 9.23 -4.89 1.87
N THR A 59 8.26 -5.03 2.77
CA THR A 59 8.45 -4.78 4.21
C THR A 59 9.53 -5.69 4.79
N ARG A 60 9.54 -6.98 4.44
CA ARG A 60 10.56 -7.94 4.88
C ARG A 60 11.95 -7.58 4.36
N GLU A 61 12.05 -7.14 3.11
CA GLU A 61 13.33 -6.72 2.53
C GLU A 61 13.89 -5.49 3.25
N VAL A 62 13.05 -4.50 3.52
CA VAL A 62 13.41 -3.30 4.28
C VAL A 62 13.88 -3.66 5.69
N ILE A 63 13.12 -4.50 6.41
CA ILE A 63 13.49 -4.98 7.75
C ILE A 63 14.84 -5.68 7.72
N THR A 64 15.04 -6.59 6.77
CA THR A 64 16.27 -7.38 6.64
C THR A 64 17.48 -6.48 6.49
N ARG A 65 17.40 -5.46 5.64
CA ARG A 65 18.52 -4.55 5.37
C ARG A 65 18.72 -3.51 6.47
N LEU A 66 17.70 -3.21 7.27
CA LEU A 66 17.78 -2.27 8.38
C LEU A 66 17.93 -2.94 9.76
N ASN A 67 18.13 -4.25 9.82
CA ASN A 67 18.13 -5.04 11.04
C ASN A 67 19.16 -4.58 12.11
N GLU A 68 20.26 -3.96 11.70
CA GLU A 68 21.30 -3.43 12.59
C GLU A 68 20.99 -2.02 13.16
N PHE A 69 19.88 -1.41 12.73
CA PHE A 69 19.48 -0.06 13.14
C PHE A 69 18.20 -0.08 13.96
N GLU A 70 18.01 0.95 14.78
CA GLU A 70 16.74 1.18 15.48
C GLU A 70 15.74 1.81 14.50
N ALA A 71 15.30 1.01 13.52
CA ALA A 71 14.40 1.43 12.46
C ALA A 71 12.95 1.05 12.75
N ASP A 72 12.01 1.95 12.47
CA ASP A 72 10.60 1.61 12.39
C ASP A 72 10.33 1.01 11.00
N ALA A 73 10.09 -0.30 10.95
CA ALA A 73 9.86 -1.03 9.72
C ALA A 73 8.71 -0.46 8.88
N SER A 74 7.62 -0.04 9.53
CA SER A 74 6.45 0.48 8.83
C SER A 74 6.76 1.84 8.22
N GLN A 75 7.39 2.74 8.97
CA GLN A 75 7.77 4.06 8.46
C GLN A 75 8.87 3.97 7.39
N ALA A 76 9.83 3.06 7.54
CA ALA A 76 10.87 2.84 6.54
C ALA A 76 10.30 2.30 5.23
N THR A 77 9.38 1.33 5.30
CA THR A 77 8.74 0.76 4.12
C THR A 77 7.85 1.80 3.43
N PHE A 78 7.05 2.53 4.20
CA PHE A 78 6.26 3.66 3.71
C PHE A 78 7.14 4.70 3.00
N ALA A 79 8.22 5.15 3.64
CA ALA A 79 9.11 6.16 3.10
C ALA A 79 9.80 5.69 1.81
N LEU A 80 10.30 4.46 1.79
CA LEU A 80 10.96 3.90 0.61
C LEU A 80 10.01 3.84 -0.60
N TYR A 81 8.80 3.32 -0.39
CA TYR A 81 7.78 3.27 -1.43
C TYR A 81 7.41 4.67 -1.93
N GLN A 82 7.11 5.61 -1.03
CA GLN A 82 6.74 6.98 -1.39
C GLN A 82 7.84 7.72 -2.16
N ILE A 83 9.11 7.55 -1.78
CA ILE A 83 10.23 8.15 -2.50
C ILE A 83 10.34 7.60 -3.93
N LEU A 84 10.07 6.31 -4.14
CA LEU A 84 10.13 5.70 -5.46
C LEU A 84 8.95 6.11 -6.34
N GLU A 85 7.75 6.23 -5.77
CA GLU A 85 6.53 6.54 -6.54
C GLU A 85 6.32 8.04 -6.78
N VAL A 86 6.57 8.86 -5.75
CA VAL A 86 6.22 10.31 -5.76
C VAL A 86 7.47 11.18 -5.72
N GLY A 87 8.60 10.64 -5.22
CA GLY A 87 9.82 11.38 -4.99
C GLY A 87 9.91 11.95 -3.57
N GLY A 88 10.94 12.76 -3.37
CA GLY A 88 11.34 13.28 -2.05
C GLY A 88 12.58 12.58 -1.51
N ASP A 89 13.01 13.00 -0.32
CA ASP A 89 14.25 12.53 0.28
C ASP A 89 14.11 12.40 1.80
N PHE A 90 14.99 11.58 2.38
CA PHE A 90 15.16 11.50 3.81
C PHE A 90 15.81 12.77 4.36
N VAL A 91 15.36 13.19 5.54
CA VAL A 91 15.95 14.32 6.27
C VAL A 91 16.75 13.77 7.44
N LEU A 92 18.05 14.07 7.44
CA LEU A 92 18.96 13.73 8.51
C LEU A 92 18.97 14.85 9.56
N GLY A 93 18.47 14.56 10.76
CA GLY A 93 18.50 15.45 11.91
C GLY A 93 18.96 14.72 13.17
N GLU A 94 18.26 14.93 14.29
CA GLU A 94 18.42 14.12 15.51
C GLU A 94 18.04 12.66 15.26
N ASP A 95 17.02 12.45 14.44
CA ASP A 95 16.61 11.17 13.87
C ASP A 95 16.71 11.24 12.34
N LEU A 96 16.72 10.08 11.68
CA LEU A 96 16.46 10.01 10.25
C LEU A 96 14.95 9.99 10.02
N THR A 97 14.44 10.96 9.27
CA THR A 97 12.99 11.16 9.09
C THR A 97 12.59 11.24 7.62
N PHE A 98 11.32 10.95 7.36
CA PHE A 98 10.67 11.19 6.07
C PHE A 98 9.27 11.77 6.32
N GLN A 99 8.95 12.90 5.69
CA GLN A 99 7.66 13.61 5.89
C GLN A 99 7.29 13.81 7.37
N GLY A 100 8.28 14.17 8.20
CA GLY A 100 8.10 14.39 9.64
C GLY A 100 7.93 13.11 10.48
N ARG A 101 8.03 11.92 9.88
CA ARG A 101 7.96 10.63 10.58
C ARG A 101 9.36 10.08 10.81
N THR A 102 9.64 9.60 12.01
CA THR A 102 10.90 8.92 12.34
C THR A 102 10.98 7.58 11.62
N VAL A 103 12.05 7.40 10.85
CA VAL A 103 12.37 6.17 10.12
C VAL A 103 13.43 5.38 10.87
N VAL A 104 14.49 6.04 11.31
CA VAL A 104 15.57 5.44 12.10
C VAL A 104 15.97 6.37 13.24
N ARG A 105 16.17 5.81 14.43
CA ARG A 105 16.74 6.50 15.58
C ARG A 105 18.20 6.12 15.81
N GLY A 106 18.91 7.01 16.48
CA GLY A 106 20.25 6.72 17.01
C GLY A 106 21.26 7.83 16.71
N GLU A 107 22.51 7.56 17.07
CA GLU A 107 23.59 8.53 16.91
C GLU A 107 23.88 8.83 15.43
N PHE A 108 24.37 10.05 15.16
CA PHE A 108 24.64 10.56 13.81
C PHE A 108 25.39 9.57 12.91
N GLN A 109 26.41 8.86 13.42
CA GLN A 109 27.16 7.87 12.64
C GLN A 109 26.29 6.67 12.22
N LYS A 110 25.38 6.21 13.09
CA LYS A 110 24.42 5.15 12.75
C LYS A 110 23.41 5.67 11.73
N LEU A 111 22.88 6.88 11.91
CA LEU A 111 21.93 7.50 10.97
C LEU A 111 22.55 7.68 9.58
N MET A 112 23.80 8.13 9.50
CA MET A 112 24.53 8.24 8.23
C MET A 112 24.71 6.91 7.51
N ARG A 113 24.95 5.82 8.26
CA ARG A 113 25.04 4.47 7.68
C ARG A 113 23.67 3.97 7.23
N ALA A 114 22.62 4.16 8.04
CA ALA A 114 21.26 3.80 7.68
C ALA A 114 20.79 4.53 6.42
N LEU A 115 21.08 5.85 6.31
CA LEU A 115 20.79 6.63 5.12
C LEU A 115 21.48 6.05 3.88
N LYS A 116 22.76 5.64 3.97
CA LYS A 116 23.45 5.00 2.85
C LYS A 116 22.79 3.68 2.43
N VAL A 117 22.29 2.90 3.38
CA VAL A 117 21.55 1.66 3.10
C VAL A 117 20.22 1.97 2.43
N LEU A 118 19.47 2.97 2.89
CA LEU A 118 18.23 3.40 2.25
C LEU A 118 18.47 3.96 0.84
N GLU A 119 19.55 4.72 0.64
CA GLU A 119 19.95 5.21 -0.69
C GLU A 119 20.37 4.08 -1.64
N SER A 120 20.94 2.99 -1.13
CA SER A 120 21.21 1.81 -1.97
C SER A 120 19.91 1.07 -2.31
N MET A 121 18.96 0.96 -1.37
CA MET A 121 17.63 0.39 -1.64
C MET A 121 16.87 1.17 -2.71
N LYS A 122 16.93 2.51 -2.70
CA LYS A 122 16.34 3.37 -3.75
C LYS A 122 16.86 3.05 -5.16
N ARG A 123 18.04 2.44 -5.27
CA ARG A 123 18.69 2.10 -6.55
C ARG A 123 18.56 0.61 -6.88
N ASP A 124 18.09 -0.19 -5.95
CA ASP A 124 17.93 -1.63 -6.11
C ASP A 124 16.80 -1.94 -7.09
N GLN A 125 17.10 -2.78 -8.08
CA GLN A 125 16.16 -3.09 -9.14
C GLN A 125 14.99 -3.96 -8.65
N ASP A 126 15.23 -4.87 -7.71
CA ASP A 126 14.19 -5.79 -7.21
C ASP A 126 13.18 -5.05 -6.34
N ILE A 127 13.67 -4.08 -5.55
CA ILE A 127 12.81 -3.18 -4.76
C ILE A 127 11.95 -2.33 -5.69
N LYS A 128 12.53 -1.75 -6.75
CA LYS A 128 11.78 -0.96 -7.74
C LYS A 128 10.70 -1.79 -8.42
N LEU A 129 11.05 -2.98 -8.91
CA LEU A 129 10.10 -3.89 -9.53
C LEU A 129 8.97 -4.25 -8.57
N THR A 130 9.28 -4.49 -7.30
CA THR A 130 8.25 -4.75 -6.28
C THR A 130 7.29 -3.55 -6.11
N CYS A 131 7.81 -2.32 -6.10
CA CYS A 131 6.98 -1.11 -6.02
C CYS A 131 6.12 -0.92 -7.27
N ASP A 132 6.70 -1.15 -8.45
CA ASP A 132 5.99 -1.10 -9.73
C ASP A 132 4.86 -2.14 -9.81
N GLU A 133 5.07 -3.37 -9.33
CA GLU A 133 4.04 -4.40 -9.28
C GLU A 133 2.90 -4.00 -8.32
N ILE A 134 3.22 -3.45 -7.16
CA ILE A 134 2.21 -2.92 -6.22
C ILE A 134 1.37 -1.85 -6.91
N ARG A 135 2.01 -0.87 -7.55
CA ARG A 135 1.30 0.20 -8.28
C ARG A 135 0.42 -0.38 -9.39
N TYR A 136 0.99 -1.21 -10.26
CA TYR A 136 0.27 -1.83 -11.37
C TYR A 136 -0.95 -2.63 -10.90
N LEU A 137 -0.81 -3.46 -9.88
CA LEU A 137 -1.91 -4.23 -9.33
C LEU A 137 -2.99 -3.34 -8.72
N THR A 138 -2.62 -2.26 -8.02
CA THR A 138 -3.59 -1.33 -7.44
C THR A 138 -4.36 -0.57 -8.52
N GLU A 139 -3.72 -0.17 -9.61
CA GLU A 139 -4.36 0.44 -10.78
C GLU A 139 -5.33 -0.55 -11.46
N ALA A 140 -4.87 -1.79 -11.69
CA ALA A 140 -5.67 -2.86 -12.30
C ALA A 140 -6.90 -3.24 -11.45
N LEU A 141 -6.75 -3.23 -10.12
CA LEU A 141 -7.85 -3.42 -9.17
C LEU A 141 -8.94 -2.36 -9.35
N TRP A 142 -8.56 -1.08 -9.39
CA TRP A 142 -9.49 0.01 -9.60
C TRP A 142 -10.16 -0.07 -10.98
N GLU A 143 -9.41 -0.41 -12.01
CA GLU A 143 -9.94 -0.59 -13.36
C GLU A 143 -10.95 -1.75 -13.43
N HIS A 144 -10.66 -2.87 -12.78
CA HIS A 144 -11.58 -4.00 -12.71
C HIS A 144 -12.91 -3.61 -12.05
N VAL A 145 -12.85 -2.92 -10.91
CA VAL A 145 -14.04 -2.47 -10.19
C VAL A 145 -14.83 -1.46 -11.04
N ASP A 146 -14.14 -0.51 -11.69
CA ASP A 146 -14.77 0.51 -12.51
C ASP A 146 -15.44 -0.08 -13.78
N LYS A 147 -14.88 -1.13 -14.38
CA LYS A 147 -15.44 -1.79 -15.57
C LYS A 147 -16.56 -2.78 -15.24
N ASN A 148 -16.37 -3.58 -14.20
CA ASN A 148 -17.21 -4.77 -13.98
C ASN A 148 -18.24 -4.58 -12.87
N LEU A 149 -17.93 -3.78 -11.85
CA LEU A 149 -18.74 -3.64 -10.65
C LEU A 149 -19.46 -2.29 -10.56
N ARG A 150 -18.97 -1.26 -11.25
CA ARG A 150 -19.54 0.10 -11.20
C ARG A 150 -21.02 0.16 -11.52
N ARG A 151 -21.49 -0.59 -12.52
CA ARG A 151 -22.92 -0.58 -12.86
C ARG A 151 -23.76 -1.12 -11.70
N ILE A 152 -23.32 -2.20 -11.07
CA ILE A 152 -24.04 -2.81 -9.93
C ILE A 152 -23.96 -1.89 -8.70
N LEU A 153 -22.81 -1.25 -8.47
CA LEU A 153 -22.64 -0.22 -7.43
C LEU A 153 -23.66 0.91 -7.61
N VAL A 154 -23.85 1.37 -8.85
CA VAL A 154 -24.81 2.43 -9.18
C VAL A 154 -26.26 1.99 -9.02
N GLU A 155 -26.61 0.81 -9.51
CA GLU A 155 -27.98 0.28 -9.45
C GLU A 155 -28.46 0.13 -8.00
N VAL A 156 -27.61 -0.40 -7.12
CA VAL A 156 -27.94 -0.56 -5.70
C VAL A 156 -28.00 0.79 -4.98
N GLN A 157 -27.06 1.71 -5.24
CA GLN A 157 -27.07 3.05 -4.65
C GLN A 157 -28.24 3.94 -5.11
N SER A 158 -28.89 3.60 -6.23
CA SER A 158 -30.02 4.37 -6.77
C SER A 158 -31.38 3.78 -6.39
N GLY A 159 -31.40 2.59 -5.77
CA GLY A 159 -32.58 1.90 -5.28
C GLY A 159 -32.76 1.97 -3.75
N SER A 160 -31.85 2.66 -3.06
CA SER A 160 -31.93 3.04 -1.64
C SER A 160 -32.38 4.49 -1.49
#